data_AF-A0A8H5PBU6-F1
#
_entry.id   AF-A0A8H5PBU6-F1
#
_cell.length_a   1.000
_cell.length_b   1.000
_cell.length_c   1.000
_cell.angle_alpha   90.00
_cell.angle_beta   90.00
_cell.angle_gamma   90.00
#
_symmetry.space_group_name_H-M   'P 1'
#
loop_
_entity.id
_entity.type
_entity.pdbx_description
1 polymer ?
#
loop_
_entity_poly.entity_id
_entity_poly.type
_entity_poly.pdbx_seq_one_letter_code
_entity_poly.pdbx_strand_id
1 'polypeptide(L)'
;MLSSKQQLTAVLLLAGRALGLNFTISNGQIFTPGFVVLDAPQPNTPLGGDTLHVAIDVTANGKLPLPPHDKDDDNQIFSIEMFLYSYMTGRNLTISNGTATANNASLGEIMAQEPGSTVKHINWVWPDCLVGDGEPEGDSDRGVYNISIRQNFRLNGDDHYTIFDVPINVTNSISEDGDRPSCDELSSDILSPEEIDADAANKVGVLFAPGDSTELEASGEDSKGAVLDSKVAVYAGLTALNPALLLPLVLFARLTKKGQDLSILHPSASGHLKTLFYVALARWASGWWSDKTRNNWVDDKYDWKREVVLVTGGAGGIGGRIVKLFEEMGVKVVVLDVQPMSFEVSANVHYFQCDLRSPENVEAVAEKIRAEVGHPTVVINVAGVVRGKTILESQPSDIRFTFDVNTFAPFWIAKTFVPDMVAKNHGMVVTLTSYASWLTIPNLVDYGASKAAALAFHEGLTAELTTRYNAPKVRTVIVHPGPTNTALFKGYYQNTDFLMPPLAPESVADAVVNQVLTGRSGHVVIPGTGTILAALRMQPDWYAIPVRAKAEAYMKNFSGRQVIEDVDTAIENDGEEKEGDGNASASTVLVS
;
A
#
# COMPACT_ATOMS: atom_id res chain seq x y z
N MET A 1 27.79 -35.48 24.11
CA MET A 1 28.96 -34.94 23.39
C MET A 1 28.63 -34.92 21.90
N LEU A 2 28.13 -33.78 21.42
CA LEU A 2 27.97 -33.43 20.00
C LEU A 2 28.21 -31.90 19.91
N SER A 3 28.80 -31.49 18.79
CA SER A 3 29.74 -30.37 18.62
C SER A 3 29.17 -28.93 18.73
N SER A 4 30.02 -28.04 19.26
CA SER A 4 29.89 -26.59 19.53
C SER A 4 29.61 -25.67 18.32
N LYS A 5 29.00 -26.16 17.23
CA LYS A 5 28.69 -25.35 16.03
C LYS A 5 27.20 -25.20 15.71
N GLN A 6 26.31 -25.59 16.62
CA GLN A 6 24.86 -25.41 16.45
C GLN A 6 24.17 -24.56 17.53
N GLN A 7 24.94 -23.86 18.37
CA GLN A 7 24.39 -22.89 19.35
C GLN A 7 24.62 -21.41 18.96
N LEU A 8 25.16 -21.13 17.77
CA LEU A 8 25.46 -19.76 17.33
C LEU A 8 24.38 -19.12 16.43
N THR A 9 23.14 -19.58 16.50
CA THR A 9 22.02 -19.02 15.70
C THR A 9 20.80 -18.67 16.56
N ALA A 10 20.98 -18.58 17.88
CA ALA A 10 19.88 -18.35 18.83
C ALA A 10 20.20 -17.33 19.94
N VAL A 11 21.19 -16.45 19.76
CA VAL A 11 21.47 -15.35 20.70
C VAL A 11 21.75 -14.07 19.93
N LEU A 12 20.68 -13.37 19.56
CA LEU A 12 20.66 -11.91 19.45
C LEU A 12 19.22 -11.45 19.68
N LEU A 13 18.81 -11.65 20.93
CA LEU A 13 17.67 -10.99 21.56
C LEU A 13 18.24 -10.39 22.84
N LEU A 14 18.76 -9.18 22.73
CA LEU A 14 18.94 -8.26 23.86
C LEU A 14 18.41 -6.91 23.41
N ALA A 15 17.13 -6.73 23.73
CA ALA A 15 16.40 -5.51 23.97
C ALA A 15 17.21 -4.20 23.89
N GLY A 16 17.08 -3.50 22.76
CA GLY A 16 16.71 -2.10 22.81
C GLY A 16 15.19 -2.06 22.76
N ARG A 17 14.53 -1.57 23.81
CA ARG A 17 13.14 -1.12 23.69
C ARG A 17 13.14 0.07 22.74
N ALA A 18 13.11 -0.16 21.44
CA ALA A 18 12.56 0.82 20.53
C ALA A 18 11.06 0.84 20.82
N LEU A 19 10.58 1.92 21.44
CA LEU A 19 9.19 2.33 21.25
C LEU A 19 8.93 2.22 19.74
N GLY A 20 7.87 1.50 19.35
CA GLY A 20 7.58 1.25 17.95
C GLY A 20 7.32 2.58 17.23
N LEU A 21 8.37 3.17 16.67
CA LEU A 21 8.28 4.37 15.86
C LEU A 21 7.71 3.93 14.51
N ASN A 22 6.42 4.16 14.35
CA ASN A 22 5.73 3.94 13.09
C ASN A 22 6.07 5.14 12.18
N PHE A 23 6.98 4.96 11.23
CA PHE A 23 7.38 6.01 10.29
C PHE A 23 6.32 6.18 9.21
N THR A 24 5.82 7.40 9.01
CA THR A 24 5.00 7.71 7.84
C THR A 24 5.90 8.10 6.68
N ILE A 25 6.17 7.17 5.77
CA ILE A 25 7.10 7.37 4.66
C ILE A 25 6.33 7.46 3.33
N SER A 26 6.56 8.50 2.55
CA SER A 26 6.10 8.58 1.16
C SER A 26 7.17 9.18 0.25
N ASN A 27 7.31 8.63 -0.96
CA ASN A 27 8.30 9.05 -1.97
C ASN A 27 9.77 9.07 -1.49
N GLY A 28 10.10 8.32 -0.44
CA GLY A 28 11.44 8.33 0.16
C GLY A 28 11.65 9.46 1.19
N GLN A 29 10.61 10.21 1.49
CA GLN A 29 10.58 11.23 2.55
C GLN A 29 9.83 10.68 3.76
N ILE A 30 10.24 11.08 4.95
CA ILE A 30 9.70 10.67 6.24
C ILE A 30 8.94 11.85 6.82
N PHE A 31 7.63 11.72 6.92
CA PHE A 31 6.76 12.75 7.45
C PHE A 31 6.78 12.67 8.96
N THR A 32 7.26 13.74 9.59
CA THR A 32 7.34 13.82 11.05
C THR A 32 6.03 14.38 11.62
N PRO A 33 5.69 14.09 12.89
CA PRO A 33 4.67 14.85 13.61
C PRO A 33 5.00 16.35 13.56
N GLY A 34 4.10 17.16 13.02
CA GLY A 34 4.36 18.59 12.73
C GLY A 34 4.56 18.88 11.24
N PHE A 35 5.32 19.95 10.94
CA PHE A 35 5.47 20.48 9.58
C PHE A 35 6.71 19.96 8.83
N VAL A 36 7.72 19.49 9.55
CA VAL A 36 8.99 19.04 8.95
C VAL A 36 8.83 17.69 8.26
N VAL A 37 9.37 17.58 7.05
CA VAL A 37 9.50 16.33 6.32
C VAL A 37 10.99 16.01 6.18
N LEU A 38 11.41 14.83 6.63
CA LEU A 38 12.80 14.39 6.57
C LEU A 38 13.07 13.61 5.27
N ASP A 39 13.92 14.15 4.41
CA ASP A 39 14.27 13.54 3.12
C ASP A 39 15.39 12.50 3.25
N ALA A 40 16.34 12.75 4.16
CA ALA A 40 17.45 11.85 4.47
C ALA A 40 18.01 12.16 5.87
N PRO A 41 18.54 11.17 6.61
CA PRO A 41 18.75 9.76 6.22
C PRO A 41 17.51 8.87 6.46
N GLN A 42 17.51 7.67 5.86
CA GLN A 42 16.47 6.66 6.11
C GLN A 42 16.69 5.95 7.46
N PRO A 43 15.64 5.37 8.09
CA PRO A 43 15.80 4.67 9.36
C PRO A 43 16.74 3.47 9.22
N ASN A 44 17.55 3.24 10.24
CA ASN A 44 18.58 2.21 10.31
C ASN A 44 19.67 2.31 9.22
N THR A 45 19.85 3.49 8.62
CA THR A 45 20.95 3.69 7.67
C THR A 45 22.29 3.65 8.42
N PRO A 46 23.28 2.86 7.97
CA PRO A 46 24.64 2.95 8.45
C PRO A 46 25.27 4.25 7.91
N LEU A 47 25.70 5.13 8.81
CA LEU A 47 26.25 6.44 8.49
C LEU A 47 27.74 6.52 8.85
N GLY A 48 28.45 7.40 8.15
CA GLY A 48 29.89 7.65 8.27
C GLY A 48 30.30 8.78 7.33
N GLY A 49 31.56 8.80 6.90
CA GLY A 49 32.13 9.89 6.11
C GLY A 49 32.52 11.09 6.98
N ASP A 50 32.67 12.26 6.36
CA ASP A 50 33.16 13.44 7.07
C ASP A 50 32.05 14.16 7.87
N THR A 51 30.81 14.10 7.39
CA THR A 51 29.64 14.76 7.98
C THR A 51 28.41 13.85 8.01
N LEU A 52 27.59 13.99 9.05
CA LEU A 52 26.20 13.57 9.09
C LEU A 52 25.39 14.48 8.16
N HIS A 53 24.88 13.90 7.08
CA HIS A 53 24.01 14.59 6.14
C HIS A 53 22.54 14.37 6.53
N VAL A 54 21.85 15.45 6.88
CA VAL A 54 20.40 15.47 7.06
C VAL A 54 19.81 16.47 6.08
N ALA A 55 18.78 16.07 5.36
CA ALA A 55 18.00 16.95 4.51
C ALA A 55 16.56 16.97 5.01
N ILE A 56 16.03 18.16 5.31
CA ILE A 56 14.65 18.35 5.75
C ILE A 56 13.93 19.39 4.89
N ASP A 57 12.70 19.10 4.48
CA ASP A 57 11.78 20.07 3.88
C ASP A 57 10.95 20.73 5.00
N VAL A 58 11.03 22.06 5.07
CA VAL A 58 10.38 22.89 6.09
C VAL A 58 9.11 23.58 5.58
N THR A 59 8.67 23.28 4.35
CA THR A 59 7.45 23.86 3.76
C THR A 59 6.23 22.98 3.88
N ALA A 60 6.30 21.89 4.64
CA ALA A 60 5.17 20.98 4.83
C ALA A 60 4.57 20.52 3.48
N ASN A 61 5.42 19.99 2.60
CA ASN A 61 5.06 19.56 1.25
C ASN A 61 4.48 20.71 0.38
N GLY A 62 5.03 21.92 0.54
CA GLY A 62 4.63 23.12 -0.20
C GLY A 62 3.38 23.84 0.32
N LYS A 63 2.84 23.47 1.50
CA LYS A 63 1.65 24.09 2.10
C LYS A 63 1.98 25.28 3.02
N LEU A 64 3.19 25.37 3.55
CA LEU A 64 3.66 26.52 4.31
C LEU A 64 4.42 27.51 3.41
N PRO A 65 4.25 28.83 3.60
CA PRO A 65 5.07 29.82 2.91
C PRO A 65 6.54 29.67 3.33
N LEU A 66 7.46 30.08 2.46
CA LEU A 66 8.89 30.05 2.78
C LEU A 66 9.20 31.02 3.93
N PRO A 67 10.06 30.63 4.88
CA PRO A 67 10.56 31.56 5.90
C PRO A 67 11.25 32.78 5.25
N PRO A 68 11.17 33.98 5.87
CA PRO A 68 10.54 34.26 7.15
C PRO A 68 9.01 34.38 7.07
N HIS A 69 8.32 33.76 8.03
CA HIS A 69 6.85 33.84 8.18
C HIS A 69 6.42 35.19 8.75
N ASP A 70 5.16 35.59 8.53
CA ASP A 70 4.59 36.76 9.20
C ASP A 70 4.33 36.42 10.68
N LYS A 71 4.49 37.39 11.58
CA LYS A 71 4.32 37.16 13.03
C LYS A 71 2.89 36.78 13.39
N ASP A 72 1.94 37.19 12.56
CA ASP A 72 0.51 36.96 12.72
C ASP A 72 0.01 35.74 11.92
N ASP A 73 0.90 34.95 11.29
CA ASP A 73 0.49 33.74 10.56
C ASP A 73 -0.04 32.66 11.52
N ASP A 74 -1.23 32.15 11.22
CA ASP A 74 -1.89 31.07 11.96
C ASP A 74 -1.14 29.73 11.86
N ASN A 75 -0.23 29.60 10.89
CA ASN A 75 0.62 28.43 10.70
C ASN A 75 2.07 28.84 10.40
N GLN A 76 3.00 28.50 11.29
CA GLN A 76 4.42 28.81 11.10
C GLN A 76 5.32 27.90 11.94
N ILE A 77 6.54 27.67 11.49
CA ILE A 77 7.58 26.99 12.28
C ILE A 77 8.43 28.06 12.99
N PHE A 78 8.49 28.01 14.32
CA PHE A 78 9.31 28.93 15.12
C PHE A 78 10.76 28.47 15.19
N SER A 79 10.99 27.19 15.46
CA SER A 79 12.34 26.64 15.54
C SER A 79 12.35 25.13 15.26
N ILE A 80 13.49 24.66 14.77
CA ILE A 80 13.82 23.24 14.63
C ILE A 80 15.15 23.02 15.33
N GLU A 81 15.14 22.12 16.30
CA GLU A 81 16.32 21.69 17.05
C GLU A 81 16.56 20.20 16.78
N MET A 82 17.82 19.84 16.52
CA MET A 82 18.21 18.47 16.27
C MET A 82 19.26 18.00 17.27
N PHE A 83 19.13 16.75 17.70
CA PHE A 83 20.06 16.08 18.61
C PHE A 83 20.40 14.70 18.09
N LEU A 84 21.61 14.24 18.35
CA LEU A 84 22.04 12.86 18.14
C LEU A 84 22.21 12.20 19.50
N TYR A 85 21.36 11.24 19.86
CA TYR A 85 21.43 10.62 21.18
C TYR A 85 21.40 9.10 21.14
N SER A 86 21.97 8.46 22.17
CA SER A 86 21.91 7.02 22.37
C SER A 86 21.88 6.69 23.86
N TYR A 87 20.84 5.96 24.27
CA TYR A 87 20.77 5.41 25.62
C TYR A 87 21.79 4.29 25.86
N MET A 88 22.35 3.69 24.79
CA MET A 88 23.34 2.63 24.91
C MET A 88 24.73 3.17 25.22
N THR A 89 25.13 4.26 24.55
CA THR A 89 26.42 4.92 24.80
C THR A 89 26.32 6.00 25.89
N GLY A 90 25.10 6.42 26.25
CA GLY A 90 24.86 7.50 27.21
C GLY A 90 25.13 8.89 26.64
N ARG A 91 25.29 9.01 25.32
CA ARG A 91 25.60 10.27 24.63
C ARG A 91 24.34 10.98 24.18
N ASN A 92 24.33 12.30 24.28
CA ASN A 92 23.35 13.20 23.67
C ASN A 92 24.10 14.43 23.15
N LEU A 93 24.20 14.56 21.83
CA LEU A 93 25.03 15.55 21.15
C LEU A 93 24.14 16.52 20.38
N THR A 94 24.35 17.82 20.57
CA THR A 94 23.59 18.87 19.89
C THR A 94 24.02 18.96 18.43
N ILE A 95 23.04 18.83 17.52
CA ILE A 95 23.21 19.07 16.08
C ILE A 95 22.89 20.52 15.72
N SER A 96 21.98 21.21 16.44
CA SER A 96 21.67 22.62 16.14
C SER A 96 21.05 23.35 17.34
N ASN A 97 21.52 24.57 17.64
CA ASN A 97 20.87 25.49 18.60
C ASN A 97 21.30 26.95 18.33
N GLY A 98 20.36 27.91 18.33
CA GLY A 98 20.60 29.30 17.92
C GLY A 98 21.58 30.10 18.81
N THR A 99 22.88 30.00 18.56
CA THR A 99 23.84 31.11 18.29
C THR A 99 25.24 30.53 18.04
N ALA A 100 25.73 30.66 16.81
CA ALA A 100 27.03 30.13 16.39
C ALA A 100 28.18 31.12 16.66
N THR A 101 29.36 30.61 17.05
CA THR A 101 30.62 31.35 16.86
C THR A 101 31.69 30.51 16.16
N ALA A 102 32.05 31.02 14.98
CA ALA A 102 33.27 30.86 14.17
C ALA A 102 34.07 29.55 14.29
N ASN A 103 33.54 28.47 13.69
CA ASN A 103 34.27 27.53 12.81
C ASN A 103 33.25 26.63 12.06
N ASN A 104 32.27 27.32 11.47
CA ASN A 104 30.95 26.84 11.10
C ASN A 104 30.91 25.68 10.09
N ALA A 105 30.17 24.63 10.43
CA ALA A 105 29.31 23.92 9.48
C ALA A 105 27.97 23.44 10.08
N SER A 106 27.80 23.42 11.42
CA SER A 106 26.68 22.62 11.94
C SER A 106 26.18 22.93 13.35
N LEU A 107 26.11 24.19 13.77
CA LEU A 107 25.41 24.52 15.03
C LEU A 107 24.48 25.73 14.91
N GLY A 108 24.29 26.27 13.71
CA GLY A 108 23.38 27.40 13.48
C GLY A 108 21.91 26.99 13.55
N GLU A 109 21.04 27.97 13.82
CA GLU A 109 19.59 27.81 13.73
C GLU A 109 19.21 27.29 12.33
N ILE A 110 18.61 26.09 12.26
CA ILE A 110 18.31 25.40 11.00
C ILE A 110 17.44 26.26 10.07
N MET A 111 16.47 26.97 10.65
CA MET A 111 15.55 27.84 9.90
C MET A 111 16.26 29.03 9.22
N ALA A 112 17.41 29.47 9.75
CA ALA A 112 18.22 30.54 9.18
C ALA A 112 19.20 30.03 8.10
N GLN A 113 19.39 28.72 7.97
CA GLN A 113 20.23 28.13 6.93
C GLN A 113 19.51 28.18 5.57
N GLU A 114 20.28 28.34 4.50
CA GLU A 114 19.78 28.38 3.12
C GLU A 114 18.53 29.30 2.94
N PRO A 115 18.67 30.64 3.11
CA PRO A 115 17.54 31.56 3.02
C PRO A 115 16.83 31.47 1.66
N GLY A 116 15.51 31.33 1.67
CA GLY A 116 14.69 31.14 0.46
C GLY A 116 14.66 29.71 -0.11
N SER A 117 15.31 28.74 0.54
CA SER A 117 15.17 27.31 0.21
C SER A 117 14.10 26.64 1.06
N THR A 118 13.30 25.77 0.43
CA THR A 118 12.28 24.93 1.09
C THR A 118 12.91 23.75 1.80
N VAL A 119 14.05 23.26 1.28
CA VAL A 119 14.84 22.17 1.86
C VAL A 119 16.05 22.77 2.57
N LYS A 120 16.31 22.31 3.79
CA LYS A 120 17.48 22.66 4.59
C LYS A 120 18.43 21.47 4.62
N HIS A 121 19.66 21.69 4.16
CA HIS A 121 20.73 20.70 4.23
C HIS A 121 21.62 20.95 5.45
N ILE A 122 21.49 20.07 6.44
CA ILE A 122 22.34 20.05 7.63
C ILE A 122 23.53 19.11 7.36
N ASN A 123 24.73 19.67 7.30
CA ASN A 123 25.97 18.92 7.14
C ASN A 123 26.76 18.97 8.45
N TRP A 124 26.45 18.06 9.38
CA TRP A 124 27.02 18.06 10.72
C TRP A 124 28.32 17.28 10.83
N VAL A 125 29.42 17.95 11.19
CA VAL A 125 30.74 17.30 11.28
C VAL A 125 30.71 16.32 12.43
N TRP A 126 31.03 15.04 12.14
CA TRP A 126 31.13 14.03 13.18
C TRP A 126 32.22 14.42 14.18
N PRO A 127 31.93 14.42 15.50
CA PRO A 127 32.90 14.76 16.53
C PRO A 127 33.92 13.64 16.74
N ASP A 128 35.01 13.99 17.40
CA ASP A 128 36.19 13.14 17.62
C ASP A 128 35.87 11.76 18.22
N CYS A 129 34.93 11.67 19.17
CA CYS A 129 34.60 10.39 19.82
C CYS A 129 33.88 9.38 18.90
N LEU A 130 33.37 9.80 17.73
CA LEU A 130 32.73 8.92 16.76
C LEU A 130 33.67 8.47 15.62
N VAL A 131 34.92 8.95 15.59
CA VAL A 131 35.94 8.55 14.60
C VAL A 131 36.25 7.05 14.68
N GLY A 132 36.46 6.39 13.53
CA GLY A 132 36.74 4.95 13.46
C GLY A 132 35.99 4.24 12.34
N ASP A 133 35.95 2.90 12.36
CA ASP A 133 35.23 2.07 11.38
C ASP A 133 34.66 0.80 12.06
N GLY A 134 33.53 0.30 11.56
CA GLY A 134 32.90 -0.94 12.03
C GLY A 134 31.91 -0.81 13.20
N GLU A 135 31.45 -1.98 13.66
CA GLU A 135 30.57 -2.16 14.83
C GLU A 135 31.31 -1.85 16.14
N PRO A 136 30.62 -1.39 17.20
CA PRO A 136 31.26 -0.98 18.45
C PRO A 136 32.00 -2.14 19.13
N GLU A 137 33.27 -1.89 19.49
CA GLU A 137 34.09 -2.78 20.34
C GLU A 137 34.44 -2.10 21.66
N GLY A 138 34.12 -2.73 22.81
CA GLY A 138 34.45 -2.20 24.14
C GLY A 138 33.65 -0.95 24.51
N ASP A 139 34.30 0.04 25.12
CA ASP A 139 33.72 1.33 25.53
C ASP A 139 33.61 2.32 24.35
N SER A 140 33.28 1.83 23.15
CA SER A 140 33.16 2.67 21.96
C SER A 140 31.91 3.53 22.03
N ASP A 141 32.05 4.81 21.72
CA ASP A 141 30.93 5.74 21.55
C ASP A 141 30.17 5.49 20.22
N ARG A 142 30.54 4.49 19.41
CA ARG A 142 29.87 4.17 18.15
C ARG A 142 28.70 3.18 18.34
N GLY A 143 27.87 3.00 17.31
CA GLY A 143 26.76 2.05 17.32
C GLY A 143 25.40 2.68 17.07
N VAL A 144 24.37 2.24 17.79
CA VAL A 144 22.98 2.62 17.55
C VAL A 144 22.69 3.99 18.17
N TYR A 145 22.20 4.91 17.34
CA TYR A 145 21.83 6.28 17.71
C TYR A 145 20.45 6.64 17.16
N ASN A 146 19.82 7.64 17.76
CA ASN A 146 18.63 8.29 17.25
C ASN A 146 18.95 9.75 16.89
N ILE A 147 18.55 10.18 15.69
CA ILE A 147 18.44 11.59 15.35
C ILE A 147 17.09 12.07 15.87
N SER A 148 17.10 12.90 16.91
CA SER A 148 15.90 13.53 17.47
C SER A 148 15.65 14.86 16.78
N ILE A 149 14.48 15.00 16.15
CA ILE A 149 14.00 16.22 15.51
C ILE A 149 12.93 16.82 16.40
N ARG A 150 13.19 18.01 16.92
CA ARG A 150 12.28 18.72 17.82
C ARG A 150 11.81 19.99 17.15
N GLN A 151 10.49 20.15 17.05
CA GLN A 151 9.87 21.26 16.34
C GLN A 151 9.04 22.08 17.30
N ASN A 152 9.19 23.40 17.24
CA ASN A 152 8.27 24.35 17.85
C ASN A 152 7.55 25.09 16.73
N PHE A 153 6.22 25.01 16.70
CA PHE A 153 5.43 25.55 15.59
C PHE A 153 4.02 25.96 16.05
N ARG A 154 3.38 26.81 15.27
CA ARG A 154 1.97 27.17 15.42
C ARG A 154 1.13 26.47 14.36
N LEU A 155 0.01 25.90 14.76
CA LEU A 155 -0.99 25.30 13.89
C LEU A 155 -2.35 25.85 14.32
N ASN A 156 -3.09 26.47 13.40
CA ASN A 156 -4.45 26.98 13.65
C ASN A 156 -4.51 28.04 14.78
N GLY A 157 -3.44 28.80 14.99
CA GLY A 157 -3.34 29.77 16.08
C GLY A 157 -2.83 29.21 17.41
N ASP A 158 -2.73 27.88 17.56
CA ASP A 158 -2.25 27.21 18.77
C ASP A 158 -0.77 26.81 18.63
N ASP A 159 0.02 27.02 19.67
CA ASP A 159 1.45 26.67 19.70
C ASP A 159 1.63 25.19 20.12
N HIS A 160 2.46 24.46 19.39
CA HIS A 160 2.71 23.04 19.53
C HIS A 160 4.21 22.72 19.56
N TYR A 161 4.54 21.58 20.17
CA TYR A 161 5.90 21.09 20.26
C TYR A 161 5.97 19.59 20.04
N THR A 162 6.66 19.12 19.00
CA THR A 162 6.77 17.68 18.68
C THR A 162 8.20 17.17 18.79
N ILE A 163 8.34 15.87 19.09
CA ILE A 163 9.63 15.16 19.15
C ILE A 163 9.54 13.92 18.26
N PHE A 164 10.43 13.84 17.27
CA PHE A 164 10.47 12.72 16.34
C PHE A 164 11.86 12.12 16.25
N ASP A 165 11.98 10.83 16.53
CA ASP A 165 13.26 10.15 16.56
C ASP A 165 13.44 9.23 15.35
N VAL A 166 14.62 9.29 14.73
CA VAL A 166 14.99 8.45 13.58
C VAL A 166 16.18 7.58 13.97
N PRO A 167 16.02 6.26 14.07
CA PRO A 167 17.12 5.37 14.40
C PRO A 167 18.11 5.33 13.24
N ILE A 168 19.40 5.37 13.55
CA ILE A 168 20.52 5.26 12.63
C ILE A 168 21.61 4.39 13.26
N ASN A 169 22.60 3.98 12.47
CA ASN A 169 23.76 3.24 12.97
C ASN A 169 25.05 3.96 12.58
N VAL A 170 25.89 4.33 13.55
CA VAL A 170 27.19 4.97 13.29
C VAL A 170 28.25 3.88 13.18
N THR A 171 28.28 3.19 12.04
CA THR A 171 29.16 2.03 11.81
C THR A 171 30.03 2.12 10.57
N ASN A 172 29.77 3.04 9.65
CA ASN A 172 30.68 3.24 8.51
C ASN A 172 31.90 4.07 8.91
N SER A 173 32.97 3.97 8.12
CA SER A 173 34.23 4.67 8.38
C SER A 173 34.06 6.19 8.48
N ILE A 174 34.61 6.77 9.55
CA ILE A 174 34.76 8.21 9.81
C ILE A 174 36.26 8.46 9.97
N SER A 175 36.81 9.31 9.13
CA SER A 175 38.24 9.63 9.06
C SER A 175 38.69 10.47 10.26
N GLU A 176 39.91 10.25 10.73
CA GLU A 176 40.53 11.13 11.72
C GLU A 176 40.90 12.46 11.06
N ASP A 177 40.49 13.57 11.66
CA ASP A 177 40.81 14.94 11.21
C ASP A 177 40.94 15.86 12.44
N GLY A 178 41.95 16.73 12.44
CA GLY A 178 42.31 17.58 13.57
C GLY A 178 41.37 18.77 13.81
N ASP A 179 40.48 19.05 12.84
CA ASP A 179 39.51 20.14 12.90
C ASP A 179 38.10 19.68 13.35
N ARG A 180 37.95 18.41 13.78
CA ARG A 180 36.68 17.88 14.30
C ARG A 180 36.36 18.42 15.71
N PRO A 181 35.09 18.75 16.01
CA PRO A 181 34.70 19.23 17.33
C PRO A 181 34.81 18.12 18.39
N SER A 182 35.06 18.51 19.64
CA SER A 182 35.07 17.56 20.75
C SER A 182 33.65 17.16 21.13
N CYS A 183 33.43 15.88 21.44
CA CYS A 183 32.13 15.42 21.94
C CYS A 183 31.64 16.14 23.21
N ASP A 184 32.55 16.58 24.08
CA ASP A 184 32.20 17.30 25.31
C ASP A 184 31.65 18.70 25.02
N GLU A 185 32.10 19.35 23.95
CA GLU A 185 31.61 20.66 23.51
C GLU A 185 30.19 20.59 22.94
N LEU A 186 29.80 19.43 22.40
CA LEU A 186 28.49 19.18 21.81
C LEU A 186 27.53 18.48 22.78
N SER A 187 28.04 17.99 23.92
CA SER A 187 27.28 17.19 24.86
C SER A 187 26.17 18.00 25.53
N SER A 188 25.02 17.37 25.68
CA SER A 188 23.88 17.90 26.44
C SER A 188 23.35 16.81 27.36
N ASP A 189 22.62 17.20 28.40
CA ASP A 189 22.08 16.23 29.35
C ASP A 189 21.07 15.31 28.65
N ILE A 190 21.21 14.00 28.87
CA ILE A 190 20.24 13.02 28.38
C ILE A 190 19.06 13.00 29.36
N LEU A 191 17.89 13.42 28.89
CA LEU A 191 16.67 13.31 29.67
C LEU A 191 16.16 11.86 29.61
N SER A 192 15.70 11.35 30.74
CA SER A 192 15.09 10.03 30.79
C SER A 192 13.75 10.03 30.01
N PRO A 193 13.31 8.87 29.48
CA PRO A 193 11.99 8.75 28.86
C PRO A 193 10.82 9.13 29.78
N GLU A 194 11.03 9.17 31.10
CA GLU A 194 10.03 9.57 32.10
C GLU A 194 9.99 11.10 32.29
N GLU A 195 11.10 11.79 32.00
CA GLU A 195 11.19 13.25 31.99
C GLU A 195 10.76 13.86 30.65
N ILE A 196 10.83 13.08 29.56
CA ILE A 196 10.32 13.44 28.24
C ILE A 196 8.89 12.91 28.12
N ASP A 197 7.88 13.77 28.34
CA ASP A 197 6.48 13.44 28.04
C ASP A 197 6.24 13.46 26.52
N ALA A 198 6.77 12.44 25.84
CA ALA A 198 6.70 12.30 24.38
C ALA A 198 5.27 12.15 23.89
N ASP A 199 4.38 11.57 24.70
CA ASP A 199 2.95 11.47 24.38
C ASP A 199 2.28 12.85 24.42
N ALA A 200 2.66 13.72 25.35
CA ALA A 200 2.17 15.10 25.37
C ALA A 200 2.81 15.98 24.28
N ALA A 201 4.08 15.77 23.95
CA ALA A 201 4.74 16.46 22.84
C ALA A 201 4.11 16.05 21.49
N ASN A 202 3.89 14.75 21.28
CA ASN A 202 3.36 14.24 20.02
C ASN A 202 1.83 14.15 19.99
N LYS A 203 1.15 15.12 20.62
CA LYS A 203 -0.32 15.26 20.50
C LYS A 203 -0.76 15.61 19.08
N VAL A 204 0.10 16.31 18.34
CA VAL A 204 -0.11 16.59 16.92
C VAL A 204 0.40 15.39 16.13
N GLY A 205 -0.47 14.78 15.33
CA GLY A 205 -0.11 13.66 14.46
C GLY A 205 0.72 14.09 13.24
N VAL A 206 0.86 13.19 12.28
CA VAL A 206 1.49 13.52 10.99
C VAL A 206 0.50 14.32 10.16
N LEU A 207 0.84 15.57 9.82
CA LEU A 207 -0.10 16.54 9.25
C LEU A 207 -0.17 16.53 7.71
N PHE A 208 0.89 16.06 7.02
CA PHE A 208 1.06 16.23 5.57
C PHE A 208 1.49 14.96 4.85
N ALA A 209 1.36 13.82 5.52
CA ALA A 209 1.54 12.55 4.84
C ALA A 209 0.56 12.48 3.67
N PRO A 210 0.97 11.96 2.51
CA PRO A 210 0.04 11.89 1.41
C PRO A 210 -1.08 10.90 1.75
N GLY A 211 -2.22 11.42 2.21
CA GLY A 211 -3.40 10.65 2.61
C GLY A 211 -3.89 10.90 4.03
N ASP A 212 -3.25 11.81 4.77
CA ASP A 212 -3.75 12.34 6.03
C ASP A 212 -4.07 13.85 5.94
N SER A 213 -5.35 14.17 6.12
CA SER A 213 -5.90 15.51 6.08
C SER A 213 -6.26 15.92 7.49
N THR A 214 -5.44 16.79 8.03
CA THR A 214 -5.98 17.79 8.95
C THR A 214 -6.01 19.08 8.14
N GLU A 215 -7.16 19.39 7.52
CA GLU A 215 -7.37 20.69 6.88
C GLU A 215 -7.68 21.75 7.95
N LEU A 216 -6.89 22.83 7.96
CA LEU A 216 -7.46 24.16 8.15
C LEU A 216 -8.21 24.54 6.89
N GLU A 217 -9.40 25.13 7.05
CA GLU A 217 -10.26 25.57 5.94
C GLU A 217 -9.53 26.53 4.99
N ALA A 218 -9.05 25.97 3.88
CA ALA A 218 -9.48 26.34 2.52
C ALA A 218 -9.06 25.21 1.56
N SER A 219 -10.01 24.29 1.33
CA SER A 219 -10.15 23.35 0.20
C SER A 219 -8.96 22.44 -0.15
N GLY A 220 -9.09 21.16 0.19
CA GLY A 220 -9.01 20.06 -0.78
C GLY A 220 -7.92 18.98 -0.58
N GLU A 221 -8.19 18.06 0.34
CA GLU A 221 -7.70 16.70 0.63
C GLU A 221 -6.98 15.85 -0.46
N ASP A 222 -5.69 15.53 -0.20
CA ASP A 222 -5.09 14.20 0.06
C ASP A 222 -4.86 13.01 -0.92
N SER A 223 -3.77 12.28 -0.57
CA SER A 223 -3.44 10.83 -0.76
C SER A 223 -2.34 10.43 -1.76
N LYS A 224 -1.19 9.86 -1.29
CA LYS A 224 -0.19 9.00 -2.00
C LYS A 224 0.83 8.28 -1.07
N GLY A 225 0.45 7.17 -0.43
CA GLY A 225 1.36 6.26 0.28
C GLY A 225 1.09 4.81 -0.12
N ALA A 226 1.52 4.40 -1.32
CA ALA A 226 1.00 3.17 -1.94
C ALA A 226 1.85 2.55 -3.07
N VAL A 227 3.17 2.78 -3.15
CA VAL A 227 3.93 2.40 -4.39
C VAL A 227 5.19 1.55 -4.15
N LEU A 228 5.59 1.24 -2.92
CA LEU A 228 6.94 0.70 -2.68
C LEU A 228 7.09 -0.81 -2.48
N ASP A 229 6.19 -1.66 -3.01
CA ASP A 229 6.39 -3.12 -2.89
C ASP A 229 6.05 -3.96 -4.13
N SER A 230 5.42 -3.34 -5.15
CA SER A 230 5.46 -3.90 -6.52
C SER A 230 6.87 -3.86 -7.09
N LYS A 231 7.70 -2.94 -6.59
CA LYS A 231 9.01 -2.60 -7.11
C LYS A 231 10.07 -3.69 -6.89
N VAL A 232 10.09 -4.47 -5.81
CA VAL A 232 11.17 -5.47 -5.62
C VAL A 232 11.06 -6.65 -6.60
N ALA A 233 9.84 -7.17 -6.83
CA ALA A 233 9.60 -8.21 -7.84
C ALA A 233 9.71 -7.68 -9.28
N VAL A 234 9.31 -6.42 -9.50
CA VAL A 234 9.47 -5.72 -10.78
C VAL A 234 10.96 -5.41 -11.06
N TYR A 235 11.73 -4.98 -10.05
CA TYR A 235 13.16 -4.68 -10.18
C TYR A 235 14.00 -5.93 -10.38
N ALA A 236 13.73 -7.05 -9.70
CA ALA A 236 14.41 -8.32 -9.98
C ALA A 236 14.15 -8.79 -11.44
N GLY A 237 12.93 -8.57 -11.95
CA GLY A 237 12.59 -8.81 -13.36
C GLY A 237 13.21 -7.81 -14.34
N LEU A 238 13.42 -6.55 -13.92
CA LEU A 238 14.04 -5.49 -14.72
C LEU A 238 15.57 -5.50 -14.69
N THR A 239 16.21 -6.10 -13.67
CA THR A 239 17.67 -6.13 -13.47
C THR A 239 18.26 -7.54 -13.62
N ALA A 240 18.12 -8.41 -12.62
CA ALA A 240 18.82 -9.69 -12.56
C ALA A 240 18.23 -10.81 -13.43
N LEU A 241 16.94 -10.73 -13.78
CA LEU A 241 16.22 -11.71 -14.60
C LEU A 241 15.66 -11.08 -15.90
N ASN A 242 16.33 -10.05 -16.41
CA ASN A 242 15.98 -9.44 -17.69
C ASN A 242 16.83 -10.05 -18.82
N PRO A 243 16.25 -10.79 -19.79
CA PRO A 243 17.03 -11.38 -20.87
C PRO A 243 17.72 -10.32 -21.74
N ALA A 244 17.20 -9.09 -21.83
CA ALA A 244 17.83 -8.01 -22.60
C ALA A 244 19.11 -7.48 -21.95
N LEU A 245 19.24 -7.54 -20.61
CA LEU A 245 20.46 -7.17 -19.89
C LEU A 245 21.48 -8.32 -19.84
N LEU A 246 20.99 -9.57 -19.76
CA LEU A 246 21.83 -10.75 -19.67
C LEU A 246 22.38 -11.21 -21.04
N LEU A 247 21.65 -10.99 -22.14
CA LEU A 247 22.06 -11.41 -23.48
C LEU A 247 23.41 -10.81 -23.91
N PRO A 248 23.66 -9.49 -23.78
CA PRO A 248 24.97 -8.91 -24.11
C PRO A 248 26.12 -9.52 -23.30
N LEU A 249 25.90 -9.83 -22.02
CA LEU A 249 26.89 -10.45 -21.13
C LEU A 249 27.21 -11.89 -21.57
N VAL A 250 26.18 -12.67 -21.91
CA VAL A 250 26.34 -14.04 -22.43
C VAL A 250 27.04 -14.03 -23.79
N LEU A 251 26.71 -13.08 -24.67
CA LEU A 251 27.35 -12.90 -25.97
C LEU A 251 28.81 -12.44 -25.81
N PHE A 252 29.11 -11.50 -24.91
CA PHE A 252 30.47 -11.09 -24.61
C PHE A 252 31.33 -12.27 -24.12
N ALA A 253 30.79 -13.06 -23.18
CA ALA A 253 31.42 -14.26 -22.65
C ALA A 253 31.69 -15.34 -23.72
N ARG A 254 30.86 -15.42 -24.77
CA ARG A 254 31.01 -16.41 -25.85
C ARG A 254 31.82 -15.92 -27.07
N LEU A 255 31.64 -14.67 -27.47
CA LEU A 255 32.07 -14.17 -28.78
C LEU A 255 33.37 -13.35 -28.72
N THR A 256 33.84 -12.97 -27.53
CA THR A 256 35.09 -12.21 -27.38
C THR A 256 36.17 -13.06 -26.71
N LYS A 257 37.43 -12.88 -27.14
CA LYS A 257 38.57 -13.59 -26.53
C LYS A 257 38.70 -13.28 -25.04
N LYS A 258 38.58 -12.00 -24.65
CA LYS A 258 38.58 -11.57 -23.24
C LYS A 258 37.45 -12.22 -22.42
N GLY A 259 36.24 -12.31 -22.98
CA GLY A 259 35.10 -12.94 -22.31
C GLY A 259 35.22 -14.46 -22.19
N GLN A 260 35.83 -15.12 -23.17
CA GLN A 260 36.17 -16.55 -23.10
C GLN A 260 37.23 -16.79 -22.03
N ASP A 261 38.29 -15.99 -21.98
CA ASP A 261 39.35 -16.07 -20.97
C ASP A 261 38.77 -15.86 -19.56
N LEU A 262 37.91 -14.84 -19.36
CA LEU A 262 37.17 -14.60 -18.12
C LEU A 262 36.25 -15.76 -17.73
N SER A 263 35.60 -16.40 -18.70
CA SER A 263 34.73 -17.56 -18.44
C SER A 263 35.52 -18.80 -18.02
N ILE A 264 36.75 -18.95 -18.50
CA ILE A 264 37.67 -20.02 -18.10
C ILE A 264 38.24 -19.74 -16.69
N LEU A 265 38.59 -18.49 -16.39
CA LEU A 265 39.10 -18.06 -15.07
C LEU A 265 38.02 -18.14 -13.97
N HIS A 266 36.74 -17.93 -14.31
CA HIS A 266 35.61 -17.97 -13.37
C HIS A 266 34.47 -18.88 -13.85
N PRO A 267 34.66 -20.22 -13.81
CA PRO A 267 33.69 -21.18 -14.36
C PRO A 267 32.33 -21.14 -13.64
N SER A 268 32.31 -20.94 -12.32
CA SER A 268 31.07 -20.83 -11.53
C SER A 268 30.26 -19.58 -11.91
N ALA A 269 30.92 -18.44 -12.11
CA ALA A 269 30.26 -17.20 -12.51
C ALA A 269 29.66 -17.31 -13.93
N SER A 270 30.41 -17.91 -14.87
CA SER A 270 29.92 -18.21 -16.22
C SER A 270 28.73 -19.18 -16.22
N GLY A 271 28.76 -20.18 -15.33
CA GLY A 271 27.64 -21.10 -15.10
C GLY A 271 26.39 -20.38 -14.60
N HIS A 272 26.51 -19.59 -13.53
CA HIS A 272 25.40 -18.81 -12.97
C HIS A 272 24.83 -17.82 -13.99
N LEU A 273 25.66 -17.11 -14.75
CA LEU A 273 25.22 -16.17 -15.78
C LEU A 273 24.36 -16.85 -16.86
N LYS A 274 24.76 -18.05 -17.33
CA LYS A 274 23.96 -18.82 -18.29
C LYS A 274 22.64 -19.30 -17.69
N THR A 275 22.67 -19.82 -16.46
CA THR A 275 21.46 -20.25 -15.76
C THR A 275 20.48 -19.10 -15.58
N LEU A 276 20.95 -17.95 -15.09
CA LEU A 276 20.14 -16.74 -14.95
C LEU A 276 19.55 -16.30 -16.29
N PHE A 277 20.33 -16.33 -17.37
CA PHE A 277 19.84 -15.98 -18.71
C PHE A 277 18.72 -16.93 -19.17
N TYR A 278 18.88 -18.25 -19.03
CA TYR A 278 17.83 -19.18 -19.45
C TYR A 278 16.58 -19.10 -18.58
N VAL A 279 16.72 -18.89 -17.27
CA VAL A 279 15.59 -18.64 -16.36
C VAL A 279 14.86 -17.35 -16.74
N ALA A 280 15.62 -16.28 -16.99
CA ALA A 280 15.09 -14.99 -17.45
C ALA A 280 14.35 -15.13 -18.78
N LEU A 281 14.93 -15.83 -19.76
CA LEU A 281 14.33 -16.07 -21.07
C LEU A 281 13.05 -16.91 -20.96
N ALA A 282 13.08 -17.98 -20.17
CA ALA A 282 11.91 -18.82 -19.93
C ALA A 282 10.77 -18.03 -19.27
N ARG A 283 11.10 -17.22 -18.25
CA ARG A 283 10.13 -16.35 -17.56
C ARG A 283 9.56 -15.29 -18.50
N TRP A 284 10.40 -14.64 -19.31
CA TRP A 284 9.95 -13.66 -20.30
C TRP A 284 9.05 -14.29 -21.37
N ALA A 285 9.47 -15.43 -21.94
CA ALA A 285 8.68 -16.15 -22.94
C ALA A 285 7.34 -16.61 -22.37
N SER A 286 7.32 -17.13 -21.14
CA SER A 286 6.09 -17.51 -20.43
C SER A 286 5.18 -16.31 -20.17
N GLY A 287 5.73 -15.17 -19.75
CA GLY A 287 4.99 -13.93 -19.56
C GLY A 287 4.38 -13.39 -20.84
N TRP A 288 5.17 -13.38 -21.93
CA TRP A 288 4.69 -12.99 -23.26
C TRP A 288 3.57 -13.92 -23.76
N TRP A 289 3.74 -15.24 -23.60
CA TRP A 289 2.72 -16.21 -24.00
C TRP A 289 1.44 -16.07 -23.18
N SER A 290 1.58 -15.83 -21.87
CA SER A 290 0.48 -15.56 -20.97
C SER A 290 -0.28 -14.30 -21.37
N ASP A 291 0.41 -13.20 -21.64
CA ASP A 291 -0.21 -11.94 -22.07
C ASP A 291 -0.94 -12.11 -23.42
N LYS A 292 -0.30 -12.75 -24.40
CA LYS A 292 -0.92 -12.99 -25.72
C LYS A 292 -2.13 -13.90 -25.63
N THR A 293 -2.05 -14.97 -24.84
CA THR A 293 -3.17 -15.91 -24.64
C THR A 293 -4.33 -15.25 -23.92
N ARG A 294 -4.05 -14.51 -22.83
CA ARG A 294 -5.09 -13.80 -22.05
C ARG A 294 -5.81 -12.71 -22.85
N ASN A 295 -5.11 -12.12 -23.82
CA ASN A 295 -5.67 -11.12 -24.73
C ASN A 295 -6.16 -11.74 -26.05
N ASN A 296 -6.33 -13.06 -26.10
CA ASN A 296 -6.90 -13.79 -27.24
C ASN A 296 -6.17 -13.55 -28.58
N TRP A 297 -4.88 -13.20 -28.51
CA TRP A 297 -4.06 -12.83 -29.66
C TRP A 297 -4.62 -11.68 -30.52
N VAL A 298 -5.56 -10.89 -29.97
CA VAL A 298 -6.15 -9.73 -30.61
C VAL A 298 -5.88 -8.49 -29.78
N ASP A 299 -5.68 -7.35 -30.44
CA ASP A 299 -5.58 -6.06 -29.77
C ASP A 299 -6.91 -5.33 -29.84
N ASP A 300 -7.15 -4.45 -28.86
CA ASP A 300 -8.30 -3.55 -28.81
C ASP A 300 -7.84 -2.15 -28.40
N LYS A 301 -8.63 -1.13 -28.73
CA LYS A 301 -8.27 0.27 -28.48
C LYS A 301 -9.36 0.95 -27.68
N TYR A 302 -8.98 1.51 -26.54
CA TYR A 302 -9.84 2.33 -25.69
C TYR A 302 -9.60 3.81 -25.97
N ASP A 303 -10.68 4.57 -26.06
CA ASP A 303 -10.66 6.03 -26.10
C ASP A 303 -11.32 6.54 -24.83
N TRP A 304 -10.52 6.76 -23.78
CA TRP A 304 -10.97 7.08 -22.42
C TRP A 304 -11.93 8.28 -22.32
N LYS A 305 -11.95 9.18 -23.33
CA LYS A 305 -12.92 10.28 -23.41
C LYS A 305 -14.33 9.84 -23.80
N ARG A 306 -14.46 8.62 -24.35
CA ARG A 306 -15.71 8.02 -24.85
C ARG A 306 -16.12 6.80 -24.03
N GLU A 307 -15.21 6.24 -23.24
CA GLU A 307 -15.51 5.13 -22.35
C GLU A 307 -16.46 5.55 -21.23
N VAL A 308 -17.29 4.60 -20.81
CA VAL A 308 -18.17 4.75 -19.64
C VAL A 308 -17.81 3.64 -18.66
N VAL A 309 -17.27 4.04 -17.51
CA VAL A 309 -16.78 3.14 -16.46
C VAL A 309 -17.85 3.00 -15.37
N LEU A 310 -18.45 1.83 -15.25
CA LEU A 310 -19.38 1.50 -14.17
C LEU A 310 -18.62 0.87 -13.01
N VAL A 311 -18.78 1.40 -11.79
CA VAL A 311 -18.16 0.90 -10.56
C VAL A 311 -19.25 0.54 -9.56
N THR A 312 -19.30 -0.73 -9.14
CA THR A 312 -20.19 -1.17 -8.05
C THR A 312 -19.52 -0.99 -6.70
N GLY A 313 -20.25 -0.59 -5.66
CA GLY A 313 -19.63 -0.28 -4.36
C GLY A 313 -18.76 0.97 -4.40
N GLY A 314 -19.09 1.91 -5.29
CA GLY A 314 -18.26 3.09 -5.59
C GLY A 314 -18.49 4.29 -4.66
N ALA A 315 -19.41 4.20 -3.70
CA ALA A 315 -19.68 5.32 -2.79
C ALA A 315 -18.60 5.53 -1.72
N GLY A 316 -17.69 4.56 -1.51
CA GLY A 316 -16.61 4.66 -0.53
C GLY A 316 -15.58 3.54 -0.64
N GLY A 317 -14.64 3.48 0.30
CA GLY A 317 -13.59 2.46 0.34
C GLY A 317 -12.75 2.40 -0.95
N ILE A 318 -12.42 1.18 -1.41
CA ILE A 318 -11.63 0.97 -2.64
C ILE A 318 -12.40 1.49 -3.87
N GLY A 319 -13.71 1.26 -3.93
CA GLY A 319 -14.54 1.70 -5.06
C GLY A 319 -14.56 3.22 -5.20
N GLY A 320 -14.71 3.94 -4.08
CA GLY A 320 -14.64 5.40 -4.07
C GLY A 320 -13.30 5.95 -4.56
N ARG A 321 -12.18 5.31 -4.21
CA ARG A 321 -10.85 5.69 -4.74
C ARG A 321 -10.72 5.43 -6.23
N ILE A 322 -11.28 4.33 -6.74
CA ILE A 322 -11.33 4.04 -8.18
C ILE A 322 -12.14 5.11 -8.92
N VAL A 323 -13.27 5.53 -8.36
CA VAL A 323 -14.12 6.60 -8.93
C VAL A 323 -13.32 7.91 -9.03
N LYS A 324 -12.67 8.35 -7.95
CA LYS A 324 -11.84 9.57 -7.93
C LYS A 324 -10.74 9.54 -9.00
N LEU A 325 -10.03 8.42 -9.13
CA LEU A 325 -8.95 8.30 -10.12
C LEU A 325 -9.45 8.42 -11.57
N PHE A 326 -10.59 7.82 -11.91
CA PHE A 326 -11.16 7.96 -13.27
C PHE A 326 -11.75 9.34 -13.51
N GLU A 327 -12.34 9.94 -12.48
CA GLU A 327 -12.86 11.30 -12.51
C GLU A 327 -11.75 12.34 -12.78
N GLU A 328 -10.61 12.24 -12.08
CA GLU A 328 -9.44 13.11 -12.31
C GLU A 328 -8.92 13.05 -13.75
N MET A 329 -9.14 11.91 -14.42
CA MET A 329 -8.79 11.70 -15.83
C MET A 329 -9.86 12.23 -16.81
N GLY A 330 -10.98 12.74 -16.31
CA GLY A 330 -12.12 13.20 -17.10
C GLY A 330 -12.89 12.08 -17.79
N VAL A 331 -12.80 10.85 -17.27
CA VAL A 331 -13.57 9.70 -17.77
C VAL A 331 -14.99 9.76 -17.22
N LYS A 332 -15.98 9.32 -18.00
CA LYS A 332 -17.36 9.25 -17.52
C LYS A 332 -17.53 8.04 -16.60
N VAL A 333 -17.95 8.27 -15.36
CA VAL A 333 -18.08 7.21 -14.35
C VAL A 333 -19.53 7.05 -13.93
N VAL A 334 -19.99 5.81 -13.82
CA VAL A 334 -21.28 5.44 -13.26
C VAL A 334 -21.02 4.72 -11.93
N VAL A 335 -21.63 5.19 -10.86
CA VAL A 335 -21.51 4.56 -9.54
C VAL A 335 -22.81 3.87 -9.17
N LEU A 336 -22.70 2.59 -8.82
CA LEU A 336 -23.80 1.83 -8.20
C LEU A 336 -23.44 1.54 -6.75
N ASP A 337 -24.27 2.00 -5.81
CA ASP A 337 -24.12 1.68 -4.40
C ASP A 337 -25.48 1.75 -3.69
N VAL A 338 -25.62 1.09 -2.54
CA VAL A 338 -26.79 1.25 -1.68
C VAL A 338 -26.65 2.49 -0.78
N GLN A 339 -25.41 2.91 -0.52
CA GLN A 339 -25.09 4.09 0.29
C GLN A 339 -24.94 5.33 -0.59
N PRO A 340 -25.31 6.53 -0.09
CA PRO A 340 -24.99 7.77 -0.78
C PRO A 340 -23.48 7.95 -0.88
N MET A 341 -23.04 8.71 -1.89
CA MET A 341 -21.63 9.06 -2.08
C MET A 341 -21.04 9.67 -0.80
N SER A 342 -19.90 9.16 -0.34
CA SER A 342 -19.24 9.64 0.88
C SER A 342 -18.29 10.82 0.64
N PHE A 343 -18.26 11.37 -0.58
CA PHE A 343 -17.38 12.45 -1.01
C PHE A 343 -18.04 13.20 -2.18
N GLU A 344 -17.64 14.45 -2.38
CA GLU A 344 -18.13 15.25 -3.51
C GLU A 344 -17.59 14.73 -4.84
N VAL A 345 -18.43 14.80 -5.86
CA VAL A 345 -18.08 14.38 -7.22
C VAL A 345 -18.48 15.44 -8.24
N SER A 346 -17.71 15.49 -9.32
CA SER A 346 -17.92 16.31 -10.50
C SER A 346 -19.09 15.83 -11.36
N ALA A 347 -19.44 16.65 -12.35
CA ALA A 347 -20.51 16.35 -13.30
C ALA A 347 -20.25 15.12 -14.20
N ASN A 348 -19.03 14.57 -14.23
CA ASN A 348 -18.70 13.37 -15.00
C ASN A 348 -19.02 12.06 -14.26
N VAL A 349 -19.38 12.16 -12.97
CA VAL A 349 -19.73 11.01 -12.14
C VAL A 349 -21.25 10.98 -11.95
N HIS A 350 -21.86 9.87 -12.35
CA HIS A 350 -23.30 9.64 -12.26
C HIS A 350 -23.59 8.56 -11.22
N TYR A 351 -24.11 8.97 -10.07
CA TYR A 351 -24.49 8.05 -9.00
C TYR A 351 -25.93 7.56 -9.17
N PHE A 352 -26.12 6.26 -9.02
CA PHE A 352 -27.44 5.63 -8.93
C PHE A 352 -27.48 4.74 -7.69
N GLN A 353 -28.45 4.99 -6.82
CA GLN A 353 -28.73 4.09 -5.71
C GLN A 353 -29.26 2.76 -6.26
N CYS A 354 -28.58 1.66 -5.93
CA CYS A 354 -28.90 0.35 -6.49
C CYS A 354 -28.56 -0.77 -5.50
N ASP A 355 -29.56 -1.60 -5.18
CA ASP A 355 -29.34 -2.84 -4.43
C ASP A 355 -29.01 -3.98 -5.40
N LEU A 356 -27.73 -4.35 -5.42
CA LEU A 356 -27.20 -5.38 -6.31
C LEU A 356 -27.70 -6.80 -5.98
N ARG A 357 -28.39 -7.00 -4.86
CA ARG A 357 -29.00 -8.29 -4.50
C ARG A 357 -30.22 -8.59 -5.38
N SER A 358 -30.91 -7.56 -5.88
CA SER A 358 -32.11 -7.71 -6.72
C SER A 358 -31.76 -7.53 -8.21
N PRO A 359 -31.88 -8.58 -9.05
CA PRO A 359 -31.68 -8.45 -10.48
C PRO A 359 -32.70 -7.50 -11.14
N GLU A 360 -33.91 -7.38 -10.59
CA GLU A 360 -34.94 -6.44 -11.06
C GLU A 360 -34.54 -4.99 -10.81
N ASN A 361 -33.99 -4.69 -9.62
CA ASN A 361 -33.47 -3.37 -9.29
C ASN A 361 -32.29 -2.99 -10.20
N VAL A 362 -31.36 -3.93 -10.41
CA VAL A 362 -30.22 -3.75 -11.32
C VAL A 362 -30.69 -3.42 -12.74
N GLU A 363 -31.69 -4.13 -13.27
CA GLU A 363 -32.20 -3.86 -14.62
C GLU A 363 -32.90 -2.51 -14.72
N ALA A 364 -33.74 -2.15 -13.74
CA ALA A 364 -34.42 -0.86 -13.70
C ALA A 364 -33.44 0.32 -13.63
N VAL A 365 -32.36 0.19 -12.85
CA VAL A 365 -31.29 1.21 -12.78
C VAL A 365 -30.48 1.22 -14.08
N ALA A 366 -30.24 0.07 -14.70
CA ALA A 366 -29.51 -0.01 -15.96
C ALA A 366 -30.24 0.68 -17.13
N GLU A 367 -31.57 0.65 -17.16
CA GLU A 367 -32.35 1.43 -18.14
C GLU A 367 -32.10 2.94 -17.99
N LYS A 368 -32.06 3.45 -16.77
CA LYS A 368 -31.74 4.86 -16.47
C LYS A 368 -30.31 5.20 -16.91
N ILE A 369 -29.34 4.35 -16.56
CA ILE A 369 -27.94 4.53 -16.97
C ILE A 369 -27.83 4.61 -18.50
N ARG A 370 -28.46 3.69 -19.23
CA ARG A 370 -28.42 3.68 -20.70
C ARG A 370 -29.04 4.94 -21.31
N ALA A 371 -30.11 5.47 -20.70
CA ALA A 371 -30.79 6.66 -21.17
C ALA A 371 -30.02 7.96 -20.87
N GLU A 372 -29.47 8.10 -19.66
CA GLU A 372 -28.86 9.34 -19.17
C GLU A 372 -27.37 9.45 -19.51
N VAL A 373 -26.66 8.33 -19.50
CA VAL A 373 -25.19 8.28 -19.55
C VAL A 373 -24.70 7.62 -20.83
N GLY A 374 -25.32 6.49 -21.19
CA GLY A 374 -24.94 5.60 -22.28
C GLY A 374 -24.62 4.19 -21.79
N HIS A 375 -24.20 3.32 -22.72
CA HIS A 375 -23.83 1.95 -22.39
C HIS A 375 -22.45 1.89 -21.73
N PRO A 376 -22.32 1.29 -20.53
CA PRO A 376 -21.02 1.02 -19.92
C PRO A 376 -20.12 0.18 -20.82
N THR A 377 -18.90 0.64 -21.04
CA THR A 377 -17.86 -0.09 -21.78
C THR A 377 -16.88 -0.78 -20.84
N VAL A 378 -16.77 -0.30 -19.59
CA VAL A 378 -16.02 -0.96 -18.52
C VAL A 378 -16.94 -1.17 -17.33
N VAL A 379 -16.94 -2.38 -16.77
CA VAL A 379 -17.66 -2.73 -15.55
C VAL A 379 -16.66 -3.19 -14.50
N ILE A 380 -16.65 -2.55 -13.34
CA ILE A 380 -15.76 -2.86 -12.23
C ILE A 380 -16.59 -3.33 -11.03
N ASN A 381 -16.62 -4.65 -10.83
CA ASN A 381 -17.31 -5.27 -9.71
C ASN A 381 -16.46 -5.17 -8.44
N VAL A 382 -16.69 -4.14 -7.61
CA VAL A 382 -15.94 -3.87 -6.36
C VAL A 382 -16.78 -4.12 -5.11
N ALA A 383 -18.10 -3.98 -5.19
CA ALA A 383 -19.01 -4.18 -4.06
C ALA A 383 -18.71 -5.50 -3.31
N GLY A 384 -18.67 -5.42 -1.97
CA GLY A 384 -18.44 -6.60 -1.16
C GLY A 384 -18.69 -6.42 0.34
N VAL A 385 -19.01 -7.54 0.99
CA VAL A 385 -19.38 -7.62 2.41
C VAL A 385 -18.68 -8.81 3.09
N VAL A 386 -18.54 -8.76 4.41
CA VAL A 386 -17.95 -9.82 5.25
C VAL A 386 -18.62 -9.83 6.63
N ARG A 387 -18.89 -11.03 7.16
CA ARG A 387 -19.55 -11.21 8.48
C ARG A 387 -18.59 -11.51 9.61
N GLY A 388 -17.48 -12.22 9.33
CA GLY A 388 -16.46 -12.53 10.35
C GLY A 388 -16.88 -13.58 11.39
N LYS A 389 -17.94 -14.35 11.12
CA LYS A 389 -18.49 -15.37 12.04
C LYS A 389 -18.02 -16.77 11.65
N THR A 390 -17.95 -17.68 12.63
CA THR A 390 -17.76 -19.10 12.31
C THR A 390 -19.00 -19.69 11.64
N ILE A 391 -18.88 -20.86 11.01
CA ILE A 391 -20.01 -21.53 10.35
C ILE A 391 -21.15 -21.89 11.33
N LEU A 392 -20.82 -22.11 12.60
CA LEU A 392 -21.81 -22.46 13.64
C LEU A 392 -22.50 -21.23 14.24
N GLU A 393 -21.86 -20.06 14.20
CA GLU A 393 -22.41 -18.80 14.70
C GLU A 393 -23.16 -18.01 13.61
N SER A 394 -22.83 -18.27 12.35
CA SER A 394 -23.45 -17.60 11.20
C SER A 394 -24.92 -18.00 11.06
N GLN A 395 -25.77 -17.01 10.83
CA GLN A 395 -27.18 -17.24 10.48
C GLN A 395 -27.32 -17.52 8.98
N PRO A 396 -28.38 -18.21 8.52
CA PRO A 396 -28.64 -18.38 7.09
C PRO A 396 -28.69 -17.05 6.32
N SER A 397 -29.20 -15.98 6.94
CA SER A 397 -29.22 -14.62 6.37
C SER A 397 -27.82 -14.03 6.19
N ASP A 398 -26.89 -14.31 7.11
CA ASP A 398 -25.49 -13.90 7.01
C ASP A 398 -24.83 -14.46 5.75
N ILE A 399 -25.01 -15.77 5.54
CA ILE A 399 -24.41 -16.51 4.41
C ILE A 399 -25.03 -16.05 3.10
N ARG A 400 -26.37 -15.95 3.04
CA ARG A 400 -27.08 -15.47 1.84
C ARG A 400 -26.61 -14.07 1.47
N PHE A 401 -26.61 -13.13 2.41
CA PHE A 401 -26.16 -11.77 2.16
C PHE A 401 -24.73 -11.71 1.61
N THR A 402 -23.80 -12.47 2.19
CA THR A 402 -22.43 -12.57 1.67
C THR A 402 -22.39 -13.07 0.22
N PHE A 403 -23.17 -14.10 -0.13
CA PHE A 403 -23.22 -14.62 -1.50
C PHE A 403 -23.97 -13.72 -2.48
N ASP A 404 -25.08 -13.13 -2.06
CA ASP A 404 -25.90 -12.23 -2.89
C ASP A 404 -25.05 -11.05 -3.38
N VAL A 405 -24.26 -10.45 -2.49
CA VAL A 405 -23.40 -9.31 -2.82
C VAL A 405 -22.07 -9.73 -3.45
N ASN A 406 -21.33 -10.68 -2.87
CA ASN A 406 -19.98 -10.98 -3.35
C ASN A 406 -19.96 -11.89 -4.59
N THR A 407 -21.03 -12.66 -4.82
CA THR A 407 -21.11 -13.69 -5.85
C THR A 407 -22.19 -13.38 -6.88
N PHE A 408 -23.46 -13.27 -6.49
CA PHE A 408 -24.56 -13.19 -7.46
C PHE A 408 -24.68 -11.81 -8.12
N ALA A 409 -24.40 -10.72 -7.40
CA ALA A 409 -24.35 -9.38 -7.98
C ALA A 409 -23.47 -9.28 -9.25
N PRO A 410 -22.22 -9.79 -9.27
CA PRO A 410 -21.44 -9.91 -10.51
C PRO A 410 -22.15 -10.62 -11.67
N PHE A 411 -22.95 -11.66 -11.42
CA PHE A 411 -23.74 -12.33 -12.47
C PHE A 411 -24.84 -11.43 -13.00
N TRP A 412 -25.56 -10.72 -12.13
CA TRP A 412 -26.63 -9.80 -12.53
C TRP A 412 -26.08 -8.65 -13.35
N ILE A 413 -25.02 -8.02 -12.86
CA ILE A 413 -24.30 -6.96 -13.55
C ILE A 413 -23.79 -7.43 -14.91
N ALA A 414 -23.18 -8.62 -14.98
CA ALA A 414 -22.71 -9.15 -16.26
C ALA A 414 -23.88 -9.42 -17.22
N LYS A 415 -24.95 -10.04 -16.77
CA LYS A 415 -26.14 -10.33 -17.59
C LYS A 415 -26.76 -9.05 -18.16
N THR A 416 -26.73 -7.96 -17.42
CA THR A 416 -27.32 -6.67 -17.81
C THR A 416 -26.41 -5.85 -18.75
N PHE A 417 -25.09 -5.83 -18.53
CA PHE A 417 -24.19 -4.91 -19.27
C PHE A 417 -23.27 -5.59 -20.31
N VAL A 418 -22.91 -6.87 -20.13
CA VAL A 418 -22.03 -7.58 -21.08
C VAL A 418 -22.65 -7.79 -22.47
N PRO A 419 -23.98 -7.98 -22.65
CA PRO A 419 -24.55 -8.17 -23.98
C PRO A 419 -24.19 -7.06 -24.99
N ASP A 420 -24.15 -5.80 -24.58
CA ASP A 420 -23.75 -4.68 -25.46
C ASP A 420 -22.24 -4.72 -25.77
N MET A 421 -21.40 -5.06 -24.78
CA MET A 421 -19.96 -5.24 -24.99
C MET A 421 -19.67 -6.37 -25.99
N VAL A 422 -20.42 -7.47 -25.89
CA VAL A 422 -20.36 -8.60 -26.83
C VAL A 422 -20.79 -8.17 -28.22
N ALA A 423 -21.94 -7.49 -28.34
CA ALA A 423 -22.46 -7.03 -29.63
C ALA A 423 -21.48 -6.09 -30.35
N LYS A 424 -20.78 -5.24 -29.59
CA LYS A 424 -19.75 -4.32 -30.11
C LYS A 424 -18.37 -4.96 -30.22
N ASN A 425 -18.18 -6.16 -29.66
CA ASN A 425 -16.88 -6.80 -29.46
C ASN A 425 -15.85 -5.80 -28.92
N HIS A 426 -16.24 -5.10 -27.86
CA HIS A 426 -15.45 -4.07 -27.18
C HIS A 426 -16.01 -3.87 -25.78
N GLY A 427 -15.14 -3.92 -24.79
CA GLY A 427 -15.50 -3.64 -23.40
C GLY A 427 -14.62 -4.40 -22.42
N MET A 428 -14.80 -4.17 -21.12
CA MET A 428 -14.00 -4.78 -20.07
C MET A 428 -14.83 -5.13 -18.84
N VAL A 429 -14.63 -6.33 -18.30
CA VAL A 429 -15.20 -6.75 -17.01
C VAL A 429 -14.07 -6.96 -16.00
N VAL A 430 -14.08 -6.17 -14.94
CA VAL A 430 -13.16 -6.28 -13.81
C VAL A 430 -13.88 -6.94 -12.64
N THR A 431 -13.24 -7.94 -12.02
CA THR A 431 -13.78 -8.66 -10.87
C THR A 431 -12.83 -8.52 -9.68
N LEU A 432 -13.28 -7.79 -8.64
CA LEU A 432 -12.50 -7.62 -7.41
C LEU A 432 -12.74 -8.82 -6.46
N THR A 433 -11.75 -9.71 -6.44
CA THR A 433 -11.75 -10.88 -5.55
C THR A 433 -10.97 -10.58 -4.26
N SER A 434 -10.13 -11.50 -3.81
CA SER A 434 -9.29 -11.38 -2.61
C SER A 434 -8.32 -12.57 -2.56
N TYR A 435 -7.27 -12.51 -1.75
CA TYR A 435 -6.54 -13.71 -1.32
C TYR A 435 -7.43 -14.78 -0.71
N ALA A 436 -8.55 -14.38 -0.11
CA ALA A 436 -9.56 -15.30 0.39
C ALA A 436 -10.16 -16.21 -0.69
N SER A 437 -10.05 -15.85 -1.98
CA SER A 437 -10.45 -16.70 -3.11
C SER A 437 -9.56 -17.93 -3.28
N TRP A 438 -8.33 -17.91 -2.75
CA TRP A 438 -7.38 -19.03 -2.78
C TRP A 438 -7.22 -19.68 -1.39
N LEU A 439 -7.15 -18.86 -0.35
CA LEU A 439 -6.95 -19.25 1.04
C LEU A 439 -8.15 -18.85 1.92
N THR A 440 -9.01 -19.81 2.24
CA THR A 440 -10.07 -19.65 3.24
C THR A 440 -9.56 -20.01 4.63
N ILE A 441 -9.89 -19.18 5.62
CA ILE A 441 -9.46 -19.31 7.02
C ILE A 441 -10.68 -19.33 7.95
N PRO A 442 -10.53 -19.75 9.23
CA PRO A 442 -11.61 -19.67 10.22
C PRO A 442 -12.20 -18.25 10.30
N ASN A 443 -13.50 -18.14 10.59
CA ASN A 443 -14.29 -16.89 10.60
C ASN A 443 -14.47 -16.18 9.25
N LEU A 444 -13.85 -16.66 8.16
CA LEU A 444 -14.05 -16.16 6.79
C LEU A 444 -14.55 -17.24 5.84
N VAL A 445 -15.28 -18.24 6.35
CA VAL A 445 -15.71 -19.40 5.55
C VAL A 445 -16.67 -18.98 4.43
N ASP A 446 -17.72 -18.22 4.77
CA ASP A 446 -18.69 -17.68 3.82
C ASP A 446 -18.04 -16.68 2.85
N TYR A 447 -17.22 -15.76 3.38
CA TYR A 447 -16.50 -14.76 2.60
C TYR A 447 -15.54 -15.40 1.60
N GLY A 448 -14.66 -16.30 2.06
CA GLY A 448 -13.71 -17.00 1.20
C GLY A 448 -14.40 -17.87 0.16
N ALA A 449 -15.48 -18.56 0.53
CA ALA A 449 -16.30 -19.31 -0.43
C ALA A 449 -16.92 -18.40 -1.50
N SER A 450 -17.47 -17.25 -1.11
CA SER A 450 -18.04 -16.27 -2.05
C SER A 450 -16.99 -15.69 -3.00
N LYS A 451 -15.79 -15.34 -2.51
CA LYS A 451 -14.69 -14.83 -3.34
C LYS A 451 -14.09 -15.91 -4.24
N ALA A 452 -14.10 -17.18 -3.83
CA ALA A 452 -13.75 -18.30 -4.69
C ALA A 452 -14.79 -18.53 -5.80
N ALA A 453 -16.08 -18.35 -5.49
CA ALA A 453 -17.14 -18.39 -6.50
C ALA A 453 -17.03 -17.24 -7.50
N ALA A 454 -16.70 -16.03 -7.05
CA ALA A 454 -16.43 -14.89 -7.93
C ALA A 454 -15.22 -15.11 -8.85
N LEU A 455 -14.16 -15.77 -8.35
CA LEU A 455 -13.03 -16.23 -9.17
C LEU A 455 -13.50 -17.22 -10.26
N ALA A 456 -14.28 -18.24 -9.89
CA ALA A 456 -14.80 -19.22 -10.85
C ALA A 456 -15.73 -18.57 -11.90
N PHE A 457 -16.57 -17.62 -11.48
CA PHE A 457 -17.39 -16.80 -12.38
C PHE A 457 -16.51 -16.06 -13.40
N HIS A 458 -15.45 -15.41 -12.95
CA HIS A 458 -14.53 -14.67 -13.82
C HIS A 458 -13.87 -15.57 -14.86
N GLU A 459 -13.38 -16.74 -14.44
CA GLU A 459 -12.78 -17.75 -15.32
C GLU A 459 -13.78 -18.26 -16.36
N GLY A 460 -15.00 -18.58 -15.92
CA GLY A 460 -16.09 -19.02 -16.79
C GLY A 460 -16.48 -17.97 -17.83
N LEU A 461 -16.74 -16.73 -17.39
CA LEU A 461 -17.10 -15.63 -18.29
C LEU A 461 -16.01 -15.37 -19.33
N THR A 462 -14.73 -15.39 -18.93
CA THR A 462 -13.59 -15.23 -19.84
C THR A 462 -13.61 -16.28 -20.96
N ALA A 463 -13.90 -17.53 -20.62
CA ALA A 463 -14.01 -18.61 -21.60
C ALA A 463 -15.24 -18.44 -22.51
N GLU A 464 -16.40 -18.04 -21.96
CA GLU A 464 -17.62 -17.84 -22.74
C GLU A 464 -17.50 -16.69 -23.76
N LEU A 465 -16.88 -15.56 -23.38
CA LEU A 465 -16.66 -14.41 -24.26
C LEU A 465 -15.99 -14.82 -25.58
N THR A 466 -15.01 -15.70 -25.53
CA THR A 466 -14.28 -16.15 -26.71
C THR A 466 -14.96 -17.32 -27.43
N THR A 467 -15.54 -18.27 -26.70
CA THR A 467 -16.01 -19.53 -27.27
C THR A 467 -17.51 -19.58 -27.60
N ARG A 468 -18.33 -18.81 -26.88
CA ARG A 468 -19.80 -18.80 -27.02
C ARG A 468 -20.30 -17.51 -27.65
N TYR A 469 -19.67 -16.39 -27.33
CA TYR A 469 -20.14 -15.06 -27.73
C TYR A 469 -19.34 -14.46 -28.89
N ASN A 470 -18.24 -15.11 -29.32
CA ASN A 470 -17.37 -14.65 -30.41
C ASN A 470 -16.90 -13.18 -30.23
N ALA A 471 -16.58 -12.81 -28.98
CA ALA A 471 -16.22 -11.47 -28.58
C ALA A 471 -14.79 -11.43 -27.98
N PRO A 472 -13.74 -11.79 -28.74
CA PRO A 472 -12.38 -11.94 -28.21
C PRO A 472 -11.72 -10.62 -27.76
N LYS A 473 -12.31 -9.47 -28.08
CA LYS A 473 -11.81 -8.15 -27.64
C LYS A 473 -12.43 -7.69 -26.32
N VAL A 474 -13.51 -8.30 -25.85
CA VAL A 474 -14.04 -8.00 -24.52
C VAL A 474 -13.05 -8.53 -23.49
N ARG A 475 -12.45 -7.61 -22.73
CA ARG A 475 -11.36 -7.88 -21.80
C ARG A 475 -11.89 -8.31 -20.45
N THR A 476 -11.08 -9.10 -19.75
CA THR A 476 -11.36 -9.52 -18.38
C THR A 476 -10.16 -9.24 -17.50
N VAL A 477 -10.40 -8.56 -16.38
CA VAL A 477 -9.37 -8.28 -15.37
C VAL A 477 -9.81 -8.87 -14.03
N ILE A 478 -8.97 -9.71 -13.44
CA ILE A 478 -9.20 -10.22 -12.09
C ILE A 478 -8.18 -9.61 -11.14
N VAL A 479 -8.65 -9.25 -9.95
CA VAL A 479 -7.83 -8.58 -8.95
C VAL A 479 -7.92 -9.35 -7.63
N HIS A 480 -6.76 -9.67 -7.06
CA HIS A 480 -6.60 -10.40 -5.81
C HIS A 480 -5.85 -9.50 -4.82
N PRO A 481 -6.55 -8.60 -4.13
CA PRO A 481 -5.93 -7.82 -3.06
C PRO A 481 -5.73 -8.67 -1.80
N GLY A 482 -4.65 -8.35 -1.09
CA GLY A 482 -4.43 -8.73 0.30
C GLY A 482 -5.29 -7.94 1.28
N PRO A 483 -5.07 -8.12 2.59
CA PRO A 483 -5.80 -7.35 3.58
C PRO A 483 -5.56 -5.86 3.34
N THR A 484 -6.64 -5.11 3.31
CA THR A 484 -6.64 -3.69 2.98
C THR A 484 -7.26 -2.93 4.14
N ASN A 485 -6.61 -1.86 4.57
CA ASN A 485 -7.02 -1.00 5.68
C ASN A 485 -8.28 -0.21 5.31
N THR A 486 -9.41 -0.89 5.31
CA THR A 486 -10.75 -0.36 5.07
C THR A 486 -11.63 -0.68 6.26
N ALA A 487 -12.76 0.03 6.38
CA ALA A 487 -13.79 -0.31 7.37
C ALA A 487 -14.22 -1.77 7.28
N LEU A 488 -14.21 -2.38 6.08
CA LEU A 488 -14.60 -3.77 5.85
C LEU A 488 -13.76 -4.80 6.63
N PHE A 489 -12.46 -4.53 6.81
CA PHE A 489 -11.50 -5.47 7.43
C PHE A 489 -10.91 -4.97 8.76
N LYS A 490 -11.58 -4.01 9.42
CA LYS A 490 -11.14 -3.49 10.72
C LYS A 490 -10.91 -4.63 11.73
N GLY A 491 -9.76 -4.62 12.39
CA GLY A 491 -9.39 -5.62 13.40
C GLY A 491 -8.85 -6.94 12.85
N TYR A 492 -8.67 -7.07 11.53
CA TYR A 492 -7.90 -8.15 10.92
C TYR A 492 -6.40 -7.91 11.12
N TYR A 493 -5.65 -8.92 11.57
CA TYR A 493 -4.20 -8.80 11.78
C TYR A 493 -3.46 -10.06 11.34
N GLN A 494 -2.54 -9.96 10.39
CA GLN A 494 -1.70 -11.09 9.99
C GLN A 494 -0.25 -10.87 10.39
N ASN A 495 0.40 -11.89 10.96
CA ASN A 495 1.79 -11.80 11.41
C ASN A 495 2.79 -12.11 10.27
N THR A 496 2.53 -11.58 9.07
CA THR A 496 3.30 -11.83 7.84
C THR A 496 3.60 -10.54 7.09
N ASP A 497 3.73 -9.42 7.81
CA ASP A 497 3.83 -8.08 7.25
C ASP A 497 5.01 -7.90 6.30
N PHE A 498 6.12 -8.61 6.52
CA PHE A 498 7.28 -8.59 5.63
C PHE A 498 6.99 -9.15 4.22
N LEU A 499 6.15 -10.19 4.13
CA LEU A 499 5.86 -10.85 2.85
C LEU A 499 4.58 -10.31 2.21
N MET A 500 3.59 -9.98 3.04
CA MET A 500 2.26 -9.56 2.63
C MET A 500 1.81 -8.43 3.55
N PRO A 501 2.32 -7.21 3.38
CA PRO A 501 1.91 -6.09 4.22
C PRO A 501 0.42 -5.76 4.01
N PRO A 502 -0.26 -5.22 5.03
CA PRO A 502 -1.57 -4.62 4.83
C PRO A 502 -1.48 -3.47 3.83
N LEU A 503 -2.50 -3.34 2.98
CA LEU A 503 -2.54 -2.37 1.91
C LEU A 503 -3.36 -1.14 2.29
N ALA A 504 -2.95 0.02 1.77
CA ALA A 504 -3.83 1.18 1.72
C ALA A 504 -4.91 0.96 0.62
N PRO A 505 -6.15 1.41 0.81
CA PRO A 505 -7.20 1.34 -0.21
C PRO A 505 -6.78 1.94 -1.56
N GLU A 506 -5.98 3.00 -1.50
CA GLU A 506 -5.40 3.71 -2.64
C GLU A 506 -4.47 2.80 -3.44
N SER A 507 -3.65 1.97 -2.79
CA SER A 507 -2.76 1.02 -3.49
C SER A 507 -3.54 0.03 -4.33
N VAL A 508 -4.67 -0.45 -3.80
CA VAL A 508 -5.54 -1.37 -4.53
C VAL A 508 -6.21 -0.65 -5.68
N ALA A 509 -6.75 0.55 -5.45
CA ALA A 509 -7.39 1.36 -6.47
C ALA A 509 -6.43 1.70 -7.63
N ASP A 510 -5.21 2.14 -7.31
CA ASP A 510 -4.16 2.41 -8.29
C ASP A 510 -3.84 1.17 -9.13
N ALA A 511 -3.71 0.00 -8.50
CA ALA A 511 -3.42 -1.24 -9.22
C ALA A 511 -4.57 -1.64 -10.17
N VAL A 512 -5.82 -1.44 -9.74
CA VAL A 512 -7.01 -1.66 -10.58
C VAL A 512 -7.01 -0.71 -11.77
N VAL A 513 -6.92 0.60 -11.52
CA VAL A 513 -6.98 1.64 -12.55
C VAL A 513 -5.83 1.50 -13.53
N ASN A 514 -4.59 1.31 -13.05
CA ASN A 514 -3.44 1.11 -13.93
C ASN A 514 -3.61 -0.10 -14.85
N GLN A 515 -4.16 -1.22 -14.35
CA GLN A 515 -4.43 -2.37 -15.20
C GLN A 515 -5.54 -2.08 -16.21
N VAL A 516 -6.64 -1.44 -15.80
CA VAL A 516 -7.75 -1.08 -16.70
C VAL A 516 -7.26 -0.16 -17.83
N LEU A 517 -6.44 0.84 -17.50
CA LEU A 517 -5.90 1.81 -18.45
C LEU A 517 -4.99 1.19 -19.52
N THR A 518 -4.47 -0.02 -19.30
CA THR A 518 -3.75 -0.75 -20.36
C THR A 518 -4.65 -1.15 -21.52
N GLY A 519 -5.96 -1.22 -21.31
CA GLY A 519 -6.92 -1.76 -22.29
C GLY A 519 -6.75 -3.27 -22.54
N ARG A 520 -6.07 -3.98 -21.64
CA ARG A 520 -5.73 -5.40 -21.76
C ARG A 520 -6.33 -6.21 -20.61
N SER A 521 -6.63 -7.46 -20.89
CA SER A 521 -6.99 -8.44 -19.86
C SER A 521 -5.82 -8.65 -18.90
N GLY A 522 -6.11 -8.86 -17.61
CA GLY A 522 -5.11 -8.77 -16.54
C GLY A 522 -5.39 -9.69 -15.36
N HIS A 523 -4.33 -10.19 -14.72
CA HIS A 523 -4.41 -10.83 -13.41
C HIS A 523 -3.55 -9.99 -12.47
N VAL A 524 -4.21 -9.22 -11.61
CA VAL A 524 -3.56 -8.32 -10.66
C VAL A 524 -3.54 -8.99 -9.30
N VAL A 525 -2.36 -9.21 -8.76
CA VAL A 525 -2.16 -9.74 -7.40
C VAL A 525 -1.39 -8.69 -6.63
N ILE A 526 -1.97 -8.17 -5.56
CA ILE A 526 -1.37 -7.07 -4.80
C ILE A 526 -1.42 -7.37 -3.30
N PRO A 527 -0.27 -7.40 -2.60
CA PRO A 527 1.10 -7.41 -3.15
C PRO A 527 1.40 -8.66 -4.02
N GLY A 528 2.31 -8.56 -5.00
CA GLY A 528 2.56 -9.67 -5.95
C GLY A 528 3.01 -10.99 -5.32
N THR A 529 3.64 -10.93 -4.14
CA THR A 529 4.04 -12.06 -3.30
C THR A 529 2.89 -12.97 -2.91
N GLY A 530 1.66 -12.46 -2.81
CA GLY A 530 0.46 -13.24 -2.49
C GLY A 530 0.12 -14.33 -3.51
N THR A 531 0.74 -14.32 -4.69
CA THR A 531 0.61 -15.38 -5.70
C THR A 531 0.96 -16.76 -5.13
N ILE A 532 1.84 -16.83 -4.12
CA ILE A 532 2.20 -18.10 -3.45
C ILE A 532 0.99 -18.79 -2.80
N LEU A 533 -0.05 -18.03 -2.41
CA LEU A 533 -1.26 -18.59 -1.81
C LEU A 533 -2.07 -19.43 -2.79
N ALA A 534 -2.02 -19.11 -4.10
CA ALA A 534 -2.65 -19.94 -5.12
C ALA A 534 -2.04 -21.36 -5.12
N ALA A 535 -0.72 -21.46 -4.93
CA ALA A 535 -0.01 -22.74 -4.88
C ALA A 535 -0.32 -23.57 -3.62
N LEU A 536 -0.86 -22.96 -2.56
CA LEU A 536 -1.21 -23.67 -1.31
C LEU A 536 -2.28 -24.75 -1.55
N ARG A 537 -3.15 -24.58 -2.54
CA ARG A 537 -4.15 -25.60 -2.93
C ARG A 537 -3.55 -26.87 -3.53
N MET A 538 -2.31 -26.78 -4.02
CA MET A 538 -1.57 -27.91 -4.58
C MET A 538 -0.64 -28.58 -3.56
N GLN A 539 -0.58 -28.07 -2.32
CA GLN A 539 0.31 -28.60 -1.29
C GLN A 539 -0.30 -29.82 -0.60
N PRO A 540 0.53 -30.75 -0.09
CA PRO A 540 0.05 -31.87 0.71
C PRO A 540 -0.74 -31.43 1.95
N ASP A 541 -1.71 -32.25 2.36
CA ASP A 541 -2.62 -31.96 3.48
C ASP A 541 -1.89 -31.68 4.80
N TRP A 542 -0.78 -32.38 5.06
CA TRP A 542 0.03 -32.20 6.26
C TRP A 542 0.61 -30.78 6.39
N TYR A 543 0.73 -30.05 5.27
CA TYR A 543 1.17 -28.65 5.25
C TYR A 543 -0.03 -27.71 5.13
N ALA A 544 -0.93 -27.98 4.17
CA ALA A 544 -1.99 -27.05 3.81
C ALA A 544 -3.09 -26.92 4.88
N ILE A 545 -3.40 -27.99 5.62
CA ILE A 545 -4.41 -27.97 6.68
C ILE A 545 -3.92 -27.18 7.90
N PRO A 546 -2.73 -27.45 8.48
CA PRO A 546 -2.24 -26.67 9.62
C PRO A 546 -2.04 -25.18 9.32
N VAL A 547 -1.61 -24.83 8.11
CA VAL A 547 -1.48 -23.42 7.69
C VAL A 547 -2.83 -22.70 7.76
N ARG A 548 -3.91 -23.33 7.25
CA ARG A 548 -5.27 -22.77 7.35
C ARG A 548 -5.76 -22.66 8.78
N ALA A 549 -5.53 -23.70 9.59
CA ALA A 549 -5.97 -23.72 10.98
C ALA A 549 -5.29 -22.61 11.80
N LYS A 550 -3.96 -22.44 11.68
CA LYS A 550 -3.20 -21.41 12.39
C LYS A 550 -3.59 -19.98 12.01
N ALA A 551 -4.13 -19.79 10.81
CA ALA A 551 -4.62 -18.50 10.36
C ALA A 551 -5.88 -18.02 11.11
N GLU A 552 -6.47 -18.82 12.02
CA GLU A 552 -7.51 -18.35 12.95
C GLU A 552 -7.06 -17.11 13.74
N ALA A 553 -5.75 -17.01 14.01
CA ALA A 553 -5.18 -15.92 14.79
C ALA A 553 -5.46 -14.56 14.14
N TYR A 554 -5.68 -14.53 12.82
CA TYR A 554 -5.88 -13.29 12.08
C TYR A 554 -7.24 -12.64 12.32
N MET A 555 -8.21 -13.41 12.80
CA MET A 555 -9.59 -12.97 13.01
C MET A 555 -9.92 -12.70 14.48
N LYS A 556 -8.95 -12.85 15.40
CA LYS A 556 -9.20 -12.75 16.85
C LYS A 556 -9.82 -11.42 17.30
N ASN A 557 -9.43 -10.31 16.65
CA ASN A 557 -9.90 -8.96 17.00
C ASN A 557 -10.80 -8.37 15.91
N PHE A 558 -11.33 -9.21 15.01
CA PHE A 558 -12.09 -8.75 13.87
C PHE A 558 -13.37 -8.04 14.29
N SER A 559 -13.56 -6.81 13.78
CA SER A 559 -14.71 -5.95 14.03
C SER A 559 -15.14 -5.20 12.77
N GLY A 560 -14.87 -5.79 11.60
CA GLY A 560 -15.12 -5.19 10.30
C GLY A 560 -16.57 -4.73 10.11
N ARG A 561 -16.76 -3.77 9.21
CA ARG A 561 -18.05 -3.11 8.94
C ARG A 561 -19.17 -4.13 8.70
N GLN A 562 -20.21 -4.04 9.52
CA GLN A 562 -21.42 -4.84 9.37
C GLN A 562 -22.50 -3.98 8.72
N VAL A 563 -22.77 -4.23 7.43
CA VAL A 563 -23.88 -3.58 6.72
C VAL A 563 -25.14 -4.34 7.10
N ILE A 564 -25.82 -3.95 8.20
CA ILE A 564 -27.06 -4.61 8.66
C ILE A 564 -28.19 -3.61 8.89
N GLU A 565 -27.94 -2.46 9.50
CA GLU A 565 -29.03 -1.67 10.10
C GLU A 565 -29.85 -0.80 9.12
N ASP A 566 -29.40 -0.60 7.87
CA ASP A 566 -30.04 0.38 6.97
C ASP A 566 -30.63 -0.18 5.65
N VAL A 567 -30.30 -1.42 5.27
CA VAL A 567 -30.70 -1.90 3.92
C VAL A 567 -32.13 -2.42 3.90
N ASP A 568 -32.59 -3.05 4.98
CA ASP A 568 -33.96 -3.56 5.07
C ASP A 568 -34.96 -2.44 5.49
N THR A 569 -34.49 -1.41 6.20
CA THR A 569 -35.28 -0.25 6.66
C THR A 569 -35.65 0.71 5.53
N ALA A 570 -34.81 0.82 4.49
CA ALA A 570 -35.13 1.57 3.28
C ALA A 570 -36.23 0.89 2.43
N ILE A 571 -36.37 -0.43 2.55
CA ILE A 571 -37.39 -1.20 1.82
C ILE A 571 -38.77 -1.03 2.46
N GLU A 572 -38.85 -0.87 3.79
CA GLU A 572 -40.14 -0.60 4.46
C GLU A 572 -40.69 0.80 4.11
N ASN A 573 -39.82 1.80 3.94
CA ASN A 573 -40.26 3.18 3.68
C ASN A 573 -40.74 3.44 2.24
N ASP A 574 -40.29 2.65 1.24
CA ASP A 574 -40.77 2.73 -0.14
C ASP A 574 -41.90 1.71 -0.45
N GLY A 575 -42.27 0.87 0.53
CA GLY A 575 -43.17 -0.27 0.36
C GLY A 575 -44.50 -0.23 1.13
N GLU A 576 -44.75 0.76 2.00
CA GLU A 576 -46.03 0.85 2.72
C GLU A 576 -47.18 1.44 1.87
N GLU A 577 -47.61 0.68 0.86
CA GLU A 577 -49.04 0.57 0.52
C GLU A 577 -49.56 -0.81 0.96
N LYS A 578 -50.65 -0.78 1.74
CA LYS A 578 -51.19 -1.80 2.65
C LYS A 578 -51.59 -3.16 2.04
N GLU A 579 -51.75 -4.09 2.99
CA GLU A 579 -52.48 -5.40 2.99
C GLU A 579 -51.66 -6.63 2.59
N GLY A 580 -51.65 -7.77 3.28
CA GLY A 580 -52.40 -8.27 4.43
C GLY A 580 -51.96 -9.74 4.71
N ASP A 581 -52.28 -10.21 5.90
CA ASP A 581 -51.92 -11.47 6.59
C ASP A 581 -51.95 -12.78 5.76
N GLY A 582 -51.05 -13.74 6.06
CA GLY A 582 -51.01 -15.04 5.36
C GLY A 582 -49.85 -16.00 5.65
N ASN A 583 -49.87 -16.59 6.85
CA ASN A 583 -49.16 -17.77 7.36
C ASN A 583 -48.46 -18.79 6.39
N ALA A 584 -47.20 -19.11 6.72
CA ALA A 584 -46.39 -20.33 6.56
C ALA A 584 -46.70 -21.42 5.48
N SER A 585 -45.66 -21.87 4.77
CA SER A 585 -45.27 -23.31 4.74
C SER A 585 -43.88 -23.55 4.13
N ALA A 586 -43.24 -24.61 4.63
CA ALA A 586 -41.91 -25.09 4.28
C ALA A 586 -41.77 -25.56 2.83
N SER A 587 -40.54 -25.52 2.28
CA SER A 587 -40.16 -26.49 1.26
C SER A 587 -38.66 -26.83 1.27
N THR A 588 -38.44 -28.12 1.49
CA THR A 588 -37.22 -28.90 1.36
C THR A 588 -36.87 -29.10 -0.12
N VAL A 589 -35.62 -28.89 -0.52
CA VAL A 589 -35.07 -29.41 -1.80
C VAL A 589 -33.62 -29.81 -1.52
N LEU A 590 -33.35 -31.07 -1.14
CA LEU A 590 -33.03 -32.22 -2.00
C LEU A 590 -32.02 -31.92 -3.11
N VAL A 591 -30.77 -32.27 -2.81
CA VAL A 591 -29.64 -32.41 -3.74
C VAL A 591 -29.84 -33.68 -4.56
N SER A 592 -29.67 -33.59 -5.88
CA SER A 592 -29.38 -34.71 -6.78
C SER A 592 -28.10 -34.42 -7.53
#